data_AF-A0A4W2IPX8-F1
#
_entry.id   AF-A0A4W2IPX8-F1
#
_cell.length_a   1.000
_cell.length_b   1.000
_cell.length_c   1.000
_cell.angle_alpha   90.00
_cell.angle_beta   90.00
_cell.angle_gamma   90.00
#
_symmetry.space_group_name_H-M   'P 1'
#
loop_
_entity.id
_entity.type
_entity.pdbx_description
1 polymer ?
#
loop_
_entity_poly.entity_id
_entity_poly.type
_entity_poly.pdbx_seq_one_letter_code
_entity_poly.pdbx_strand_id
1 'polypeptide(L)'
;TSPEPPLLSVLQLLLWHSALWTVHEATPLGPARSLPQSFLLKCLEQVRKIQADGAELQERLTSCLNQLHGGLFLYQGLLQALAGISPELAPTLDTLQLDVTDFATNIWLQMEDLGAAPAVQPTQGAMPTFTSAFQRRAGGVLVASQLHRFLELAYRGLRYLAEP
;
A
#
# COMPACT_ATOMS: atom_id res chain seq x y z
N THR A 1 -3.23 -26.79 -6.71
CA THR A 1 -3.21 -25.54 -5.94
C THR A 1 -2.04 -25.60 -5.00
N SER A 2 -0.93 -24.96 -5.40
CA SER A 2 0.26 -24.87 -4.55
C SER A 2 -0.08 -24.03 -3.31
N PRO A 3 0.25 -24.46 -2.09
CA PRO A 3 0.09 -23.59 -0.93
C PRO A 3 1.13 -22.47 -1.04
N GLU A 4 0.68 -21.21 -0.94
CA GLU A 4 1.61 -20.10 -0.71
C GLU A 4 2.36 -20.37 0.59
N PRO A 5 3.71 -20.24 0.61
CA PRO A 5 4.45 -20.37 1.85
C PRO A 5 4.01 -19.25 2.81
N PRO A 6 3.80 -19.55 4.11
CA PRO A 6 3.44 -18.51 5.07
C PRO A 6 4.55 -17.47 5.13
N LEU A 7 4.21 -16.18 5.08
CA LEU A 7 5.13 -15.02 5.16
C LEU A 7 6.22 -15.17 6.23
N LEU A 8 5.89 -15.86 7.33
CA LEU A 8 6.80 -16.18 8.42
C LEU A 8 8.01 -17.04 7.99
N SER A 9 7.82 -17.99 7.07
CA SER A 9 8.89 -18.82 6.52
C SER A 9 9.81 -18.04 5.58
N VAL A 10 9.26 -17.10 4.81
CA VAL A 10 10.04 -16.22 3.92
C VAL A 10 10.88 -15.24 4.74
N LEU A 11 10.30 -14.63 5.77
CA LEU A 11 10.99 -13.75 6.70
C LEU A 11 12.10 -14.48 7.45
N GLN A 12 11.85 -15.70 7.93
CA GLN A 12 12.89 -16.53 8.55
C GLN A 12 14.04 -16.81 7.57
N LEU A 13 13.76 -17.17 6.32
CA LEU A 13 14.80 -17.40 5.31
C LEU A 13 15.64 -16.15 5.02
N LEU A 14 14.99 -14.97 4.95
CA LEU A 14 15.68 -13.69 4.75
C LEU A 14 16.53 -13.30 5.96
N LEU A 15 16.03 -13.52 7.18
CA LEU A 15 16.77 -13.31 8.43
C LEU A 15 17.96 -14.28 8.55
N TRP A 16 17.79 -15.55 8.21
CA TRP A 16 18.87 -16.53 8.17
C TRP A 16 19.92 -16.17 7.12
N HIS A 17 19.51 -15.71 5.92
CA HIS A 17 20.43 -15.22 4.89
C HIS A 17 21.22 -13.99 5.35
N SER A 18 20.56 -13.07 6.05
CA SER A 18 21.19 -11.85 6.57
C SER A 18 22.18 -12.16 7.70
N ALA A 19 21.83 -13.10 8.59
CA ALA A 19 22.68 -13.56 9.69
C ALA A 19 23.87 -14.40 9.22
N LEU A 20 23.72 -15.19 8.14
CA LEU A 20 24.82 -15.95 7.56
C LEU A 20 25.91 -15.01 7.01
N TRP A 21 25.50 -13.85 6.49
CA TRP A 21 26.41 -12.87 5.91
C TRP A 21 27.17 -12.07 6.97
N THR A 22 26.53 -11.70 8.09
CA THR A 22 27.17 -10.96 9.19
C THR A 22 28.20 -11.79 9.97
N VAL A 23 28.04 -13.12 10.01
CA VAL A 23 29.03 -14.03 10.62
C VAL A 23 30.32 -14.14 9.78
N HIS A 24 30.27 -13.86 8.47
CA HIS A 24 31.44 -14.02 7.59
C HIS A 24 32.44 -12.85 7.68
N GLU A 25 32.02 -11.65 8.09
CA GLU A 25 32.91 -10.49 8.29
C GLU A 25 33.84 -10.62 9.51
N ALA A 26 33.52 -11.50 10.47
CA ALA A 26 34.27 -11.63 11.73
C ALA A 26 35.43 -12.65 11.69
N THR A 27 35.69 -13.29 10.55
CA THR A 27 36.79 -14.26 10.41
C THR A 27 38.05 -13.52 9.92
N PRO A 28 39.17 -13.50 10.66
CA PRO A 28 40.39 -12.87 10.16
C PRO A 28 40.86 -13.64 8.92
N LEU A 29 40.66 -13.02 7.75
CA LEU A 29 41.14 -13.55 6.48
C LEU A 29 42.66 -13.67 6.59
N GLY A 30 43.17 -14.91 6.55
CA GLY A 30 44.60 -15.18 6.32
C GLY A 30 45.10 -14.46 5.05
N PRO A 31 46.42 -14.46 4.78
CA PRO A 31 47.07 -13.53 3.83
C PRO A 31 46.24 -13.35 2.56
N ALA A 32 45.64 -12.16 2.45
CA ALA A 32 44.53 -11.88 1.55
C ALA A 32 44.90 -12.19 0.10
N ARG A 33 44.26 -13.21 -0.48
CA ARG A 33 44.22 -13.36 -1.92
C ARG A 33 43.31 -12.26 -2.45
N SER A 34 43.88 -11.23 -3.07
CA SER A 34 43.12 -10.10 -3.60
C SER A 34 42.27 -10.54 -4.78
N LEU A 35 41.00 -10.15 -4.77
CA LEU A 35 40.12 -10.31 -5.92
C LEU A 35 40.63 -9.42 -7.07
N PRO A 36 40.51 -9.86 -8.34
CA PRO A 36 40.82 -9.00 -9.47
C PRO A 36 39.98 -7.72 -9.45
N GLN A 37 40.61 -6.56 -9.64
CA GLN A 37 39.94 -5.26 -9.53
C GLN A 37 38.74 -5.11 -10.48
N SER A 38 38.85 -5.64 -11.71
CA SER A 38 37.78 -5.61 -12.70
C SER A 38 36.56 -6.46 -12.31
N PHE A 39 36.77 -7.52 -11.52
CA PHE A 39 35.70 -8.34 -10.96
C PHE A 39 35.00 -7.60 -9.81
N LEU A 40 35.77 -7.03 -8.88
CA LEU A 40 35.23 -6.25 -7.76
C LEU A 40 34.32 -5.12 -8.24
N LEU A 41 34.79 -4.31 -9.20
CA LEU A 41 34.01 -3.21 -9.75
C LEU A 41 32.71 -3.67 -10.41
N LYS A 42 32.73 -4.79 -11.15
CA LYS A 42 31.52 -5.37 -11.74
C LYS A 42 30.53 -5.82 -10.67
N CYS A 43 31.00 -6.50 -9.62
CA CYS A 43 30.13 -6.96 -8.54
C CYS A 43 29.51 -5.78 -7.78
N LEU A 44 30.29 -4.76 -7.44
CA LEU A 44 29.78 -3.57 -6.75
C LEU A 44 28.73 -2.84 -7.58
N GLU A 45 28.96 -2.68 -8.89
CA GLU A 45 27.98 -2.03 -9.76
C GLU A 45 26.71 -2.86 -9.94
N GLN A 46 26.82 -4.19 -10.01
CA GLN A 46 25.66 -5.08 -10.05
C GLN A 46 24.86 -4.99 -8.75
N VAL A 47 25.52 -4.99 -7.59
CA VAL A 47 24.85 -4.81 -6.30
C VAL A 47 24.12 -3.47 -6.25
N ARG A 48 24.78 -2.38 -6.67
CA ARG A 48 24.18 -1.05 -6.75
C ARG A 48 22.94 -1.04 -7.64
N LYS A 49 23.00 -1.71 -8.80
CA LYS A 49 21.87 -1.81 -9.72
C LYS A 49 20.70 -2.59 -9.11
N ILE A 50 20.98 -3.75 -8.51
CA ILE A 50 19.96 -4.57 -7.84
C ILE A 50 19.30 -3.81 -6.69
N GLN A 51 20.08 -3.05 -5.91
CA GLN A 51 19.55 -2.18 -4.86
C GLN A 51 18.65 -1.09 -5.41
N ALA A 52 19.04 -0.45 -6.53
CA ALA A 52 18.22 0.57 -7.19
C ALA A 52 16.91 -0.02 -7.74
N ASP A 53 16.98 -1.15 -8.44
CA ASP A 53 15.81 -1.84 -8.98
C ASP A 53 14.86 -2.29 -7.84
N GLY A 54 15.41 -2.76 -6.72
CA GLY A 54 14.65 -3.11 -5.52
C GLY A 54 13.98 -1.91 -4.84
N ALA A 55 14.67 -0.77 -4.75
CA ALA A 55 14.11 0.47 -4.22
C ALA A 55 12.97 1.01 -5.10
N GLU A 56 13.13 0.96 -6.43
CA GLU A 56 12.07 1.37 -7.36
C GLU A 56 10.81 0.50 -7.21
N LEU A 57 10.98 -0.82 -7.07
CA LEU A 57 9.86 -1.73 -6.83
C LEU A 57 9.13 -1.39 -5.52
N GLN A 58 9.88 -1.18 -4.43
CA GLN A 58 9.32 -0.81 -3.13
C GLN A 58 8.58 0.54 -3.17
N GLU A 59 9.12 1.53 -3.89
CA GLU A 59 8.49 2.83 -4.07
C GLU A 59 7.16 2.71 -4.82
N ARG A 60 7.11 1.93 -5.91
CA ARG A 60 5.88 1.71 -6.68
C ARG A 60 4.76 1.06 -5.84
N LEU A 61 5.10 0.04 -5.05
CA LEU A 61 4.19 -0.60 -4.08
C LEU A 61 3.65 0.42 -3.08
N THR A 62 4.55 1.17 -2.45
CA THR A 62 4.21 2.17 -1.42
C THR A 62 3.35 3.30 -1.99
N SER A 63 3.63 3.76 -3.21
CA SER A 63 2.85 4.81 -3.88
C SER A 63 1.43 4.35 -4.19
N CYS A 64 1.26 3.11 -4.67
CA CYS A 64 -0.06 2.55 -4.96
C CYS A 64 -0.94 2.46 -3.70
N LEU A 65 -0.38 1.92 -2.61
CA LEU A 65 -1.10 1.77 -1.34
C LEU A 65 -1.44 3.13 -0.72
N ASN A 66 -0.52 4.11 -0.77
CA ASN A 66 -0.79 5.47 -0.31
C ASN A 66 -1.92 6.15 -1.08
N GLN A 67 -1.96 6.01 -2.41
CA GLN A 67 -3.04 6.55 -3.24
C GLN A 67 -4.38 5.88 -2.94
N LEU A 68 -4.38 4.56 -2.74
CA LEU A 68 -5.56 3.80 -2.36
C LEU A 68 -6.10 4.26 -1.00
N HIS A 69 -5.25 4.31 0.02
CA HIS A 69 -5.63 4.76 1.36
C HIS A 69 -6.14 6.20 1.35
N GLY A 70 -5.44 7.12 0.68
CA GLY A 70 -5.87 8.52 0.54
C GLY A 70 -7.21 8.67 -0.19
N GLY A 71 -7.44 7.88 -1.22
CA GLY A 71 -8.73 7.83 -1.93
C GLY A 71 -9.88 7.33 -1.06
N LEU A 72 -9.67 6.25 -0.31
CA LEU A 72 -10.67 5.71 0.63
C LEU A 72 -11.04 6.75 1.70
N PHE A 73 -10.04 7.43 2.25
CA PHE A 73 -10.25 8.49 3.23
C PHE A 73 -11.02 9.70 2.67
N LEU A 74 -10.78 10.08 1.40
CA LEU A 74 -11.58 11.08 0.70
C LEU A 74 -13.05 10.64 0.56
N TYR A 75 -13.28 9.41 0.09
CA TYR A 75 -14.64 8.89 -0.07
C TYR A 75 -15.37 8.77 1.26
N GLN A 76 -14.69 8.41 2.35
CA GLN A 76 -15.28 8.42 3.69
C GLN A 76 -15.81 9.82 4.06
N GLY A 77 -15.04 10.88 3.82
CA GLY A 77 -15.48 12.26 4.03
C GLY A 77 -16.66 12.67 3.14
N LEU A 78 -16.66 12.27 1.87
CA LEU A 78 -17.76 12.53 0.95
C LEU A 78 -19.05 11.80 1.35
N LEU A 79 -18.95 10.53 1.74
CA LEU A 79 -20.08 9.76 2.24
C LEU A 79 -20.62 10.37 3.54
N GLN A 80 -19.74 10.87 4.42
CA GLN A 80 -20.15 11.57 5.65
C GLN A 80 -20.90 12.87 5.34
N ALA A 81 -20.46 13.64 4.35
CA ALA A 81 -21.16 14.85 3.93
C ALA A 81 -22.55 14.56 3.34
N LEU A 82 -22.76 13.34 2.83
CA LEU A 82 -24.04 12.85 2.32
C LEU A 82 -24.98 12.33 3.42
N ALA A 83 -24.58 12.36 4.69
CA ALA A 83 -25.46 11.99 5.79
C ALA A 83 -26.80 12.75 5.69
N GLY A 84 -27.90 12.00 5.83
CA GLY A 84 -29.25 12.58 5.77
C GLY A 84 -29.76 12.91 4.36
N ILE A 85 -29.26 12.30 3.27
CA ILE A 85 -29.91 12.38 1.94
C ILE A 85 -31.40 12.00 2.04
N SER A 86 -31.68 10.85 2.65
CA SER A 86 -33.02 10.29 2.83
C SER A 86 -32.99 9.23 3.94
N PRO A 87 -34.03 9.14 4.77
CA PRO A 87 -34.11 8.13 5.82
C PRO A 87 -34.19 6.71 5.24
N GLU A 88 -34.71 6.54 4.03
CA GLU A 88 -34.77 5.25 3.34
C GLU A 88 -33.38 4.76 2.90
N LEU A 89 -32.48 5.67 2.54
CA LEU A 89 -31.11 5.36 2.09
C LEU A 89 -30.07 5.36 3.21
N ALA A 90 -30.42 5.86 4.39
CA ALA A 90 -29.54 5.90 5.56
C ALA A 90 -28.84 4.55 5.87
N PRO A 91 -29.55 3.40 6.00
CA PRO A 91 -28.89 2.14 6.34
C PRO A 91 -27.91 1.65 5.25
N THR A 92 -28.21 1.93 3.98
CA THR A 92 -27.30 1.60 2.87
C THR A 92 -26.05 2.48 2.90
N LEU A 93 -26.20 3.76 3.21
CA LEU A 93 -25.08 4.68 3.35
C LEU A 93 -24.20 4.29 4.54
N ASP A 94 -24.80 3.94 5.68
CA ASP A 94 -24.09 3.51 6.89
C ASP A 94 -23.27 2.23 6.64
N THR A 95 -23.87 1.26 5.94
CA THR A 95 -23.17 0.02 5.55
C THR A 95 -21.99 0.31 4.62
N LEU A 96 -22.21 1.15 3.60
CA LEU A 96 -21.15 1.54 2.68
C LEU A 96 -20.00 2.29 3.38
N GLN A 97 -20.32 3.15 4.34
CA GLN A 97 -19.30 3.84 5.14
C GLN A 97 -18.49 2.86 5.98
N LEU A 98 -19.14 1.87 6.60
CA LEU A 98 -18.47 0.84 7.38
C LEU A 98 -17.53 0.02 6.49
N ASP A 99 -18.02 -0.47 5.35
CA ASP A 99 -17.23 -1.28 4.41
C ASP A 99 -16.00 -0.52 3.89
N VAL A 100 -16.16 0.77 3.57
CA VAL A 100 -15.03 1.63 3.15
C VAL A 100 -14.03 1.84 4.29
N THR A 101 -14.52 1.98 5.52
CA THR A 101 -13.67 2.15 6.71
C THR A 101 -12.86 0.89 6.98
N ASP A 102 -13.50 -0.27 7.00
CA ASP A 102 -12.85 -1.56 7.22
C ASP A 102 -11.79 -1.83 6.14
N PHE A 103 -12.10 -1.51 4.88
CA PHE A 103 -11.14 -1.64 3.81
C PHE A 103 -9.95 -0.68 3.97
N ALA A 104 -10.19 0.58 4.35
CA ALA A 104 -9.12 1.54 4.61
C ALA A 104 -8.20 1.06 5.75
N THR A 105 -8.77 0.50 6.82
CA THR A 105 -8.01 -0.09 7.93
C THR A 105 -7.13 -1.25 7.46
N ASN A 106 -7.66 -2.16 6.62
CA ASN A 106 -6.87 -3.26 6.08
C ASN A 106 -5.68 -2.77 5.24
N ILE A 107 -5.88 -1.74 4.41
CA ILE A 107 -4.80 -1.13 3.63
C ILE A 107 -3.76 -0.46 4.55
N TRP A 108 -4.20 0.25 5.60
CA TRP A 108 -3.31 0.87 6.55
C TRP A 108 -2.42 -0.15 7.27
N LEU A 109 -3.00 -1.24 7.78
CA LEU A 109 -2.25 -2.30 8.45
C LEU A 109 -1.20 -2.92 7.51
N GLN A 110 -1.56 -3.16 6.25
CA GLN A 110 -0.59 -3.64 5.26
C GLN A 110 0.54 -2.64 5.00
N MET A 111 0.24 -1.34 5.03
CA MET A 111 1.26 -0.28 4.90
C MET A 111 2.17 -0.22 6.12
N GLU A 112 1.66 -0.46 7.34
CA GLU A 112 2.48 -0.59 8.56
C GLU A 112 3.43 -1.78 8.48
N ASP A 113 2.93 -2.95 8.05
CA ASP A 113 3.73 -4.16 7.88
C ASP A 113 4.89 -3.97 6.87
N LEU A 114 4.67 -3.14 5.85
CA LEU A 114 5.67 -2.81 4.84
C LEU A 114 6.61 -1.66 5.25
N GLY A 115 6.40 -1.04 6.43
CA GLY A 115 7.12 0.16 6.85
C GLY A 115 6.84 1.39 5.96
N ALA A 116 5.69 1.37 5.27
CA ALA A 116 5.26 2.32 4.25
C ALA A 116 4.13 3.24 4.73
N ALA A 117 3.66 3.09 5.97
CA ALA A 117 2.62 3.92 6.56
C ALA A 117 3.06 5.39 6.58
N PRO A 118 2.28 6.32 6.00
CA PRO A 118 2.66 7.72 5.93
C PRO A 118 2.67 8.31 7.34
N ALA A 119 3.74 9.05 7.66
CA ALA A 119 3.89 9.72 8.96
C ALA A 119 2.78 10.76 9.23
N VAL A 120 2.09 11.20 8.19
CA VAL A 120 0.99 12.17 8.26
C VAL A 120 -0.23 11.52 7.62
N GLN A 121 -1.33 11.44 8.39
CA GLN A 121 -2.61 11.01 7.85
C GLN A 121 -3.08 12.00 6.78
N PRO A 122 -3.78 11.53 5.74
CA PRO A 122 -4.35 12.45 4.75
C PRO A 122 -5.23 13.48 5.48
N THR A 123 -5.06 14.76 5.18
CA THR A 123 -5.96 15.78 5.73
C THR A 123 -7.22 15.84 4.88
N GLN A 124 -8.40 15.69 5.49
CA GLN A 124 -9.65 15.97 4.78
C GLN A 124 -9.64 17.46 4.43
N GLY A 125 -9.56 17.79 3.14
CA GLY A 125 -9.79 19.16 2.68
C GLY A 125 -11.20 19.63 3.05
N ALA A 126 -11.55 20.86 2.67
CA ALA A 126 -12.91 21.36 2.89
C ALA A 126 -13.94 20.42 2.23
N MET A 127 -14.73 19.71 3.05
CA MET A 127 -15.76 18.80 2.56
C MET A 127 -16.91 19.60 1.94
N PRO A 128 -17.55 19.08 0.88
CA PRO A 128 -18.66 19.78 0.24
C PRO A 128 -19.86 19.87 1.20
N THR A 129 -20.41 21.06 1.34
CA THR A 129 -21.67 21.27 2.05
C THR A 129 -22.83 21.17 1.07
N PHE A 130 -23.66 20.12 1.19
CA PHE A 130 -24.86 19.97 0.37
C PHE A 130 -26.05 20.72 1.01
N THR A 131 -26.35 21.91 0.49
CA THR A 131 -27.34 22.83 1.09
C THR A 131 -28.78 22.53 0.71
N SER A 132 -29.02 21.62 -0.24
CA SER A 132 -30.37 21.20 -0.65
C SER A 132 -30.52 19.70 -0.78
N ALA A 133 -31.77 19.22 -0.71
CA ALA A 133 -32.09 17.81 -0.94
C ALA A 133 -31.71 17.35 -2.35
N PHE A 134 -31.85 18.24 -3.35
CA PHE A 134 -31.39 17.96 -4.71
C PHE A 134 -29.87 17.77 -4.76
N GLN A 135 -29.09 18.67 -4.15
CA GLN A 135 -27.63 18.55 -4.10
C GLN A 135 -27.18 17.29 -3.36
N ARG A 136 -27.84 16.92 -2.25
CA ARG A 136 -27.58 15.66 -1.55
C ARG A 136 -27.83 14.45 -2.44
N ARG A 137 -28.95 14.41 -3.17
CA ARG A 137 -29.27 13.29 -4.08
C ARG A 137 -28.34 13.22 -5.29
N ALA A 138 -28.11 14.34 -5.98
CA ALA A 138 -27.20 14.41 -7.12
C ALA A 138 -25.75 14.12 -6.71
N GLY A 139 -25.32 14.68 -5.58
CA GLY A 139 -24.04 14.39 -4.95
C GLY A 139 -23.90 12.92 -4.60
N GLY A 140 -24.94 12.30 -4.04
CA GLY A 140 -24.97 10.87 -3.72
C GLY A 140 -24.74 9.99 -4.95
N VAL A 141 -25.44 10.27 -6.06
CA VAL A 141 -25.25 9.54 -7.32
C VAL A 141 -23.83 9.70 -7.85
N LEU A 142 -23.29 10.93 -7.83
CA LEU A 142 -21.94 11.20 -8.30
C LEU A 142 -20.89 10.50 -7.43
N VAL A 143 -20.96 10.66 -6.10
CA VAL A 143 -20.03 10.02 -5.16
C VAL A 143 -20.06 8.51 -5.31
N ALA A 144 -21.25 7.90 -5.37
CA ALA A 144 -21.37 6.45 -5.56
C ALA A 144 -20.77 5.98 -6.89
N SER A 145 -21.03 6.70 -8.00
CA SER A 145 -20.48 6.34 -9.32
C SER A 145 -18.95 6.43 -9.37
N GLN A 146 -18.38 7.46 -8.74
CA GLN A 146 -16.92 7.65 -8.72
C GLN A 146 -16.25 6.68 -7.75
N LEU A 147 -16.87 6.41 -6.59
CA LEU A 147 -16.40 5.38 -5.66
C LEU A 147 -16.36 4.02 -6.34
N HIS A 148 -17.41 3.65 -7.09
CA HIS A 148 -17.42 2.39 -7.83
C HIS A 148 -16.25 2.28 -8.81
N ARG A 149 -16.05 3.29 -9.66
CA ARG A 149 -14.92 3.32 -10.61
C ARG A 149 -13.56 3.31 -9.90
N PHE A 150 -13.44 4.00 -8.77
CA PHE A 150 -12.24 3.97 -7.94
C PHE A 150 -11.96 2.56 -7.41
N LEU A 151 -12.98 1.87 -6.89
CA LEU A 151 -12.85 0.51 -6.38
C LEU A 151 -12.51 -0.51 -7.49
N GLU A 152 -12.99 -0.31 -8.72
CA GLU A 152 -12.56 -1.12 -9.86
C GLU A 152 -11.06 -0.96 -10.15
N LEU A 153 -10.55 0.26 -10.10
CA LEU A 153 -9.12 0.54 -10.27
C LEU A 153 -8.31 -0.01 -9.09
N ALA A 154 -8.80 0.15 -7.86
CA ALA A 154 -8.20 -0.42 -6.66
C ALA A 154 -8.09 -1.94 -6.76
N TYR A 155 -9.16 -2.61 -7.19
CA TYR A 155 -9.17 -4.06 -7.39
C TYR A 155 -8.11 -4.50 -8.41
N ARG A 156 -8.00 -3.82 -9.54
CA ARG A 156 -6.98 -4.12 -10.56
C ARG A 156 -5.56 -3.84 -10.05
N GLY A 157 -5.36 -2.74 -9.33
CA GLY A 157 -4.09 -2.37 -8.73
C GLY A 157 -3.63 -3.41 -7.71
N LEU A 158 -4.50 -3.78 -6.77
CA LEU A 158 -4.21 -4.82 -5.78
C LEU A 158 -3.92 -6.17 -6.43
N ARG A 159 -4.64 -6.53 -7.50
CA ARG A 159 -4.36 -7.76 -8.25
C ARG A 159 -2.98 -7.73 -8.89
N TYR A 160 -2.59 -6.62 -9.50
CA TYR A 160 -1.25 -6.44 -10.07
C TYR A 160 -0.15 -6.56 -9.01
N LEU A 161 -0.40 -6.09 -7.78
CA LEU A 161 0.54 -6.24 -6.66
C LEU A 161 0.60 -7.67 -6.11
N ALA A 162 -0.44 -8.47 -6.32
CA ALA A 162 -0.51 -9.87 -5.88
C ALA A 162 0.00 -10.87 -6.94
N GLU A 163 0.30 -10.42 -8.17
CA GLU A 163 0.88 -11.28 -9.20
C GLU A 163 2.39 -11.52 -8.88
N PRO A 164 2.85 -12.79 -8.88
CA PRO A 164 4.21 -13.17 -8.48
C PRO A 164 5.31 -12.84 -9.51
#